data_AF-S7QGZ3-F1
#
_entry.id   AF-S7QGZ3-F1
#
_cell.length_a   1.000
_cell.length_b   1.000
_cell.length_c   1.000
_cell.angle_alpha   90.00
_cell.angle_beta   90.00
_cell.angle_gamma   90.00
#
_symmetry.space_group_name_H-M   'P 1'
#
loop_
_entity.id
_entity.type
_entity.pdbx_description
1 polymer ?
#
loop_
_entity_poly.entity_id
_entity_poly.type
_entity_poly.pdbx_seq_one_letter_code
_entity_poly.pdbx_strand_id
1 'polypeptide(L)'
;MKPTVVLHGYEAVKEALIDKGEEFSGRGSFPVAEKANQGFGIIFSNGKRWKEIRRFSLMTLRNLGMGKRNIEDRVQEEARCLVEELRKTNEFGSVFSLLNFAPTLWDFGDKYVAIICLPQLV
;
A
#
# COMPACT_ATOMS: atom_id res chain seq x y z
N MET A 1 22.00 23.73 3.91
CA MET A 1 21.63 22.38 3.42
C MET A 1 21.63 21.43 4.62
N LYS A 2 20.64 20.54 4.74
CA LYS A 2 20.64 19.52 5.79
C LYS A 2 21.46 18.31 5.29
N PRO A 3 22.41 17.78 6.07
CA PRO A 3 23.16 16.59 5.67
C PRO A 3 22.17 15.43 5.47
N THR A 4 22.37 14.65 4.40
CA THR A 4 21.51 13.52 4.03
C THR A 4 22.39 12.33 3.68
N VAL A 5 22.05 11.17 4.23
CA VAL A 5 22.74 9.90 3.97
C VAL A 5 21.86 9.08 3.05
N VAL A 6 22.44 8.56 1.96
CA VAL A 6 21.76 7.67 1.01
C VAL A 6 22.25 6.25 1.25
N LEU A 7 21.32 5.34 1.56
CA LEU A 7 21.60 3.91 1.65
C LEU A 7 21.32 3.27 0.29
N HIS A 8 22.27 2.50 -0.23
CA HIS A 8 22.16 1.85 -1.53
C HIS A 8 22.64 0.40 -1.45
N GLY A 9 21.89 -0.51 -2.07
CA GLY A 9 22.14 -1.95 -2.03
C GLY A 9 21.38 -2.66 -0.90
N TYR A 10 21.04 -3.93 -1.14
CA TYR A 10 20.22 -4.74 -0.23
C TYR A 10 20.83 -4.84 1.17
N GLU A 11 22.12 -5.15 1.27
CA GLU A 11 22.79 -5.34 2.56
C GLU A 11 22.75 -4.08 3.42
N ALA A 12 23.09 -2.92 2.85
CA ALA A 12 23.06 -1.63 3.55
C ALA A 12 21.65 -1.25 4.02
N VAL A 13 20.63 -1.51 3.18
CA VAL A 13 19.24 -1.22 3.54
C VAL A 13 18.73 -2.18 4.62
N LYS A 14 19.06 -3.47 4.52
CA LYS A 14 18.71 -4.48 5.53
C LYS A 14 19.35 -4.14 6.88
N GLU A 15 20.65 -3.86 6.89
CA GLU A 15 21.37 -3.54 8.14
C GLU A 15 20.74 -2.34 8.85
N ALA A 16 20.50 -1.25 8.11
CA ALA A 16 19.95 -0.04 8.69
C ALA A 16 18.49 -0.20 9.14
N LEU A 17 17.60 -0.72 8.27
CA LEU A 17 16.16 -0.70 8.51
C LEU A 17 15.64 -1.90 9.29
N ILE A 18 16.37 -3.02 9.32
CA ILE A 18 15.99 -4.23 10.04
C ILE A 18 16.91 -4.43 11.24
N ASP A 19 18.21 -4.62 11.01
CA ASP A 19 19.13 -5.02 12.08
C ASP A 19 19.33 -3.87 13.10
N LYS A 20 19.32 -2.61 12.64
CA LYS A 20 19.34 -1.37 13.45
C LYS A 20 18.01 -0.61 13.43
N GLY A 21 16.90 -1.32 13.25
CA GLY A 21 15.60 -0.72 12.94
C GLY A 21 15.09 0.30 13.97
N GLU A 22 15.43 0.19 15.26
CA GLU A 22 15.02 1.20 16.27
C GLU A 22 15.77 2.52 16.09
N GLU A 23 17.08 2.48 15.79
CA GLU A 23 17.93 3.65 15.53
C GLU A 23 17.49 4.40 14.27
N PHE A 24 17.13 3.66 13.22
CA PHE A 24 16.66 4.20 11.93
C PHE A 24 15.13 4.33 11.85
N SER A 25 14.42 4.16 12.97
CA SER A 25 12.95 4.25 12.98
C SER A 25 12.43 5.67 12.79
N GLY A 26 13.29 6.70 12.89
CA GLY A 26 12.91 8.11 12.78
C GLY A 26 12.35 8.51 11.41
N ARG A 27 11.46 9.51 11.40
CA ARG A 27 10.81 10.05 10.19
C ARG A 27 11.48 11.36 9.81
N GLY A 28 11.91 11.43 8.55
CA GLY A 28 12.54 12.61 7.99
C GLY A 28 11.60 13.82 7.97
N SER A 29 12.21 15.01 8.01
CA SER A 29 11.55 16.30 7.87
C SER A 29 11.22 16.55 6.40
N PHE A 30 9.93 16.55 6.06
CA PHE A 30 9.45 16.92 4.73
C PHE A 30 8.62 18.20 4.86
N PRO A 31 9.06 19.34 4.27
CA PRO A 31 8.41 20.64 4.48
C PRO A 31 6.90 20.66 4.14
N VAL A 32 6.48 19.91 3.12
CA VAL A 32 5.07 19.79 2.74
C VAL A 32 4.28 19.05 3.83
N ALA A 33 4.82 17.96 4.35
CA ALA A 33 4.18 17.17 5.39
C ALA A 33 4.13 17.91 6.74
N GLU A 34 5.16 18.70 7.05
CA GLU A 34 5.18 19.56 8.23
C GLU A 34 4.11 20.65 8.17
N LYS A 35 3.91 21.27 6.99
CA LYS A 35 2.82 22.25 6.82
C LYS A 35 1.43 21.63 6.93
N ALA A 36 1.25 20.43 6.38
CA ALA A 36 -0.05 19.76 6.37
C ALA A 36 -0.42 19.14 7.73
N ASN A 37 0.52 18.43 8.36
CA ASN A 37 0.24 17.58 9.52
C ASN A 37 0.97 18.02 10.79
N GLN A 38 1.90 18.98 10.73
CA GLN A 38 2.62 19.53 11.89
C GLN A 38 3.25 18.47 12.81
N GLY A 39 3.67 17.32 12.26
CA GLY A 39 4.23 16.21 13.04
C GLY A 39 3.20 15.38 13.83
N PHE A 40 1.91 15.49 13.49
CA PHE A 40 0.83 14.63 13.99
C PHE A 40 0.51 13.48 13.01
N GLY A 41 -0.32 12.54 13.47
CA GLY A 41 -0.73 11.36 12.70
C GLY A 41 0.26 10.19 12.79
N ILE A 42 0.05 9.16 11.96
CA ILE A 42 0.84 7.92 11.97
C ILE A 42 2.05 7.94 11.02
N ILE A 43 1.99 8.75 9.96
CA ILE A 43 2.99 8.75 8.88
C ILE A 43 4.19 9.64 9.22
N PHE A 44 3.95 10.82 9.80
CA PHE A 44 4.97 11.87 10.00
C PHE A 44 5.30 12.16 11.47
N SER A 45 4.74 11.42 12.42
CA SER A 45 5.09 11.57 13.84
C SER A 45 6.32 10.74 14.21
N ASN A 46 6.94 11.09 15.35
CA ASN A 46 8.13 10.41 15.88
C ASN A 46 7.96 10.05 17.37
N GLY A 47 8.87 9.21 17.87
CA GLY A 47 8.99 8.85 19.27
C GLY A 47 7.75 8.15 19.85
N LYS A 48 7.45 8.41 21.12
CA LYS A 48 6.35 7.77 21.86
C LYS A 48 4.99 7.94 21.17
N ARG A 49 4.70 9.15 20.68
CA ARG A 49 3.46 9.47 19.96
C ARG A 49 3.25 8.54 18.77
N TRP A 50 4.28 8.37 17.94
CA TRP A 50 4.20 7.48 16.78
C TRP A 50 3.96 6.03 17.20
N LYS A 51 4.70 5.54 18.21
CA LYS A 51 4.56 4.15 18.69
C LYS A 51 3.15 3.85 19.20
N GLU A 52 2.56 4.78 19.97
CA GLU A 52 1.21 4.64 20.52
C GLU A 52 0.14 4.65 19.43
N ILE A 53 0.14 5.67 18.57
CA ILE A 53 -0.85 5.79 17.48
C ILE A 53 -0.73 4.59 16.53
N ARG A 54 0.49 4.18 16.16
CA ARG A 54 0.68 3.02 15.28
C ARG A 54 0.15 1.74 15.89
N ARG A 55 0.43 1.48 17.17
CA ARG A 55 -0.09 0.30 17.87
C ARG A 55 -1.61 0.30 17.91
N PHE A 56 -2.21 1.43 18.29
CA PHE A 56 -3.66 1.59 18.32
C PHE A 56 -4.28 1.38 16.93
N SER A 57 -3.78 2.06 15.89
CA SER A 57 -4.31 1.95 14.53
C SER A 57 -4.21 0.53 13.98
N LEU A 58 -3.08 -0.16 14.17
CA LEU A 58 -2.92 -1.54 13.69
C LEU A 58 -3.90 -2.50 14.39
N MET A 59 -4.12 -2.32 15.70
CA MET A 59 -5.09 -3.11 16.45
C MET A 59 -6.52 -2.84 15.95
N THR A 60 -6.88 -1.57 15.81
CA THR A 60 -8.21 -1.17 15.32
C THR A 60 -8.47 -1.68 13.91
N LEU A 61 -7.51 -1.57 12.99
CA LEU A 61 -7.66 -2.08 11.62
C LEU A 61 -7.87 -3.61 11.60
N ARG A 62 -7.13 -4.38 12.41
CA ARG A 62 -7.36 -5.83 12.56
C ARG A 62 -8.73 -6.16 13.13
N ASN A 63 -9.21 -5.37 14.09
CA ASN A 63 -10.55 -5.52 14.67
C ASN A 63 -11.65 -5.21 13.65
N LEU A 64 -11.43 -4.21 12.78
CA LEU A 64 -12.31 -3.87 11.66
C LEU A 64 -12.26 -4.86 10.50
N GLY A 65 -11.48 -5.94 10.62
CA GLY A 65 -11.45 -7.03 9.65
C GLY A 65 -10.29 -6.99 8.66
N MET A 66 -9.30 -6.11 8.82
CA MET A 66 -8.08 -6.13 8.01
C MET A 66 -7.38 -7.48 8.14
N GLY A 67 -7.17 -8.15 7.00
CA GLY A 67 -6.63 -9.52 6.94
C GLY A 67 -7.67 -10.62 7.18
N LYS A 68 -8.97 -10.30 7.17
CA LYS A 68 -10.08 -11.27 7.24
C LYS A 68 -10.94 -11.16 5.98
N ARG A 69 -11.73 -12.22 5.70
CA ARG A 69 -12.63 -12.32 4.54
C ARG A 69 -13.59 -11.13 4.39
N ASN A 70 -14.07 -10.54 5.48
CA ASN A 70 -14.97 -9.38 5.44
C ASN A 70 -14.36 -8.17 4.68
N ILE A 71 -13.07 -7.86 4.86
CA ILE A 71 -12.43 -6.77 4.09
C ILE A 71 -12.20 -7.17 2.64
N GLU A 72 -11.92 -8.45 2.36
CA GLU A 72 -11.83 -8.96 0.98
C GLU A 72 -13.16 -8.75 0.24
N ASP A 73 -14.29 -9.09 0.86
CA ASP A 73 -15.62 -8.91 0.29
C ASP A 73 -15.89 -7.43 -0.06
N ARG A 74 -15.53 -6.51 0.84
CA ARG A 74 -15.65 -5.05 0.60
C ARG A 74 -14.75 -4.55 -0.53
N VAL A 75 -13.52 -5.05 -0.63
CA VAL A 75 -12.61 -4.69 -1.73
C VAL A 75 -13.17 -5.18 -3.06
N GLN A 76 -13.75 -6.38 -3.10
CA GLN A 76 -14.39 -6.92 -4.31
C GLN A 76 -15.63 -6.11 -4.70
N GLU A 77 -16.44 -5.67 -3.73
CA GLU A 77 -17.58 -4.80 -3.96
C GLU A 77 -17.15 -3.48 -4.61
N GLU A 78 -16.17 -2.78 -4.03
CA GLU A 78 -15.64 -1.52 -4.60
C GLU A 78 -15.03 -1.73 -5.99
N ALA A 79 -14.35 -2.85 -6.23
CA ALA A 79 -13.82 -3.20 -7.55
C ALA A 79 -14.93 -3.38 -8.60
N ARG A 80 -16.06 -4.02 -8.24
CA ARG A 80 -17.22 -4.15 -9.13
C ARG A 80 -17.85 -2.79 -9.42
N CYS A 81 -17.99 -1.94 -8.41
CA CYS A 81 -18.46 -0.57 -8.58
C CYS A 81 -17.55 0.22 -9.53
N LEU A 82 -16.24 0.10 -9.37
CA LEU A 82 -15.26 0.73 -10.25
C LEU A 82 -15.41 0.26 -11.71
N VAL A 83 -15.52 -1.05 -11.94
CA VAL A 83 -15.72 -1.61 -13.29
C VAL A 83 -17.02 -1.09 -13.92
N GLU A 84 -18.10 -0.99 -13.15
CA GLU A 84 -19.38 -0.48 -13.66
C GLU A 84 -19.32 1.01 -14.00
N GLU A 85 -18.66 1.84 -13.18
CA GLU A 85 -18.43 3.26 -13.49
C GLU A 85 -17.55 3.43 -14.72
N LEU A 86 -16.51 2.62 -14.83
CA LEU A 86 -15.62 2.59 -15.99
C LEU A 86 -16.32 2.15 -17.27
N ARG A 87 -17.31 1.25 -17.19
CA ARG A 87 -18.12 0.82 -18.35
C ARG A 87 -19.00 1.94 -18.91
N LYS A 88 -19.36 2.93 -18.08
CA LYS A 88 -20.18 4.08 -18.48
C LYS A 88 -19.40 5.14 -19.26
N THR A 89 -18.06 5.14 -19.18
CA THR A 89 -17.22 6.06 -19.95
C THR A 89 -16.85 5.43 -21.30
N ASN A 90 -17.29 6.06 -22.40
CA ASN A 90 -17.16 5.56 -23.79
C ASN A 90 -15.72 5.53 -24.35
N GLU A 91 -14.68 5.59 -23.51
CA GLU A 91 -13.26 5.55 -23.92
C GLU A 91 -12.61 4.17 -23.70
N PHE A 92 -13.42 3.18 -23.30
CA PHE A 92 -12.95 1.89 -22.78
C PHE A 92 -12.27 0.95 -23.79
N GLY A 93 -12.46 1.18 -25.10
CA GLY A 93 -11.83 0.36 -26.14
C GLY A 93 -10.29 0.41 -26.11
N SER A 94 -9.70 1.49 -25.59
CA SER A 94 -8.25 1.71 -25.58
C SER A 94 -7.55 1.27 -24.29
N VAL A 95 -8.24 1.20 -23.15
CA VAL A 95 -7.61 0.92 -21.84
C VAL A 95 -7.55 -0.58 -21.58
N PHE A 96 -8.58 -1.32 -21.98
CA PHE A 96 -8.64 -2.77 -21.80
C PHE A 96 -7.67 -3.51 -22.73
N SER A 97 -7.40 -2.97 -23.92
CA SER A 97 -6.42 -3.53 -24.87
C SER A 97 -4.97 -3.42 -24.38
N LEU A 98 -4.65 -2.43 -23.52
CA LEU A 98 -3.32 -2.29 -22.91
C LEU A 98 -3.07 -3.28 -21.76
N LEU A 99 -4.10 -3.64 -20.98
CA LEU A 99 -3.98 -4.65 -19.92
C LEU A 99 -3.89 -6.08 -20.47
N ASN A 100 -4.43 -6.34 -21.66
CA ASN A 100 -4.38 -7.65 -22.31
C ASN A 100 -3.07 -7.93 -23.08
N PHE A 101 -2.12 -6.98 -23.15
CA PHE A 101 -0.90 -7.12 -23.96
C PHE A 101 0.33 -7.66 -23.22
N ALA A 102 0.22 -8.06 -21.95
CA ALA A 102 1.34 -8.69 -21.24
C ALA A 102 0.91 -9.92 -20.41
N PRO A 103 0.68 -11.09 -21.06
CA PRO A 103 0.29 -12.31 -20.36
C PRO A 103 1.44 -13.00 -19.60
N THR A 104 2.67 -12.47 -19.60
CA THR A 104 3.86 -13.25 -19.20
C THR A 104 4.74 -12.63 -18.11
N LEU A 105 4.24 -11.71 -17.28
CA LEU A 105 5.08 -11.08 -16.24
C LEU A 105 4.43 -10.94 -14.85
N TRP A 106 3.46 -11.79 -14.51
CA TRP A 106 2.84 -11.83 -13.17
C TRP A 106 2.89 -13.21 -12.51
N ASP A 107 3.82 -14.07 -12.91
CA ASP A 107 4.19 -15.26 -12.13
C ASP A 107 5.18 -14.85 -11.01
N PHE A 108 4.69 -14.10 -10.03
CA PHE A 108 5.26 -14.16 -8.69
C PHE A 108 4.23 -14.84 -7.81
N GLY A 109 4.53 -16.10 -7.48
CA GLY A 109 3.60 -17.05 -6.92
C GLY A 109 2.91 -16.53 -5.69
N ASP A 110 1.59 -16.36 -5.79
CA ASP A 110 0.65 -16.50 -4.70
C ASP A 110 -0.75 -16.67 -5.29
N LYS A 111 -1.49 -17.65 -4.78
CA LYS A 111 -2.78 -18.20 -5.27
C LYS A 111 -3.95 -17.20 -5.32
N TYR A 112 -3.70 -15.90 -5.12
CA TYR A 112 -4.71 -14.86 -4.96
C TYR A 112 -5.06 -14.13 -6.25
N VAL A 113 -4.17 -14.09 -7.24
CA VAL A 113 -4.42 -13.35 -8.51
C VAL A 113 -5.40 -14.08 -9.42
N ALA A 114 -5.54 -15.41 -9.28
CA ALA A 114 -6.48 -16.21 -10.06
C ALA A 114 -7.95 -15.78 -9.89
N ILE A 115 -8.30 -15.07 -8.80
CA ILE A 115 -9.68 -14.63 -8.54
C ILE A 115 -10.09 -13.46 -9.43
N ILE A 116 -9.14 -12.69 -9.98
CA ILE A 116 -9.46 -11.49 -10.80
C ILE A 116 -9.67 -11.86 -12.29
N CYS A 117 -9.31 -13.06 -12.73
CA CYS A 117 -9.33 -13.46 -14.15
C CYS A 117 -10.38 -14.52 -14.54
N LEU A 118 -11.37 -14.82 -13.70
CA LEU A 118 -12.49 -15.68 -14.09
C LEU A 118 -13.84 -14.95 -13.98
N PRO A 119 -14.31 -14.38 -15.10
CA PRO A 119 -15.72 -14.42 -15.39
C PRO A 119 -15.95 -14.76 -16.87
N GLN A 120 -15.78 -16.02 -17.27
CA GLN A 120 -16.41 -16.59 -18.48
C GLN A 120 -16.14 -18.09 -18.57
N LEU A 121 -17.07 -18.91 -18.06
CA LEU A 121 -17.43 -20.29 -18.46
C LEU A 121 -18.03 -21.06 -17.27
N VAL A 122 -19.22 -20.64 -16.81
CA VAL A 122 -20.43 -21.48 -16.66
C VAL A 122 -21.63 -20.59 -16.96
#